data_AF-A0A6L8A1F1-F1
#
_entry.id   AF-A0A6L8A1F1-F1
#
_cell.length_a   1.000
_cell.length_b   1.000
_cell.length_c   1.000
_cell.angle_alpha   90.00
_cell.angle_beta   90.00
_cell.angle_gamma   90.00
#
_symmetry.space_group_name_H-M   'P 1'
#
loop_
_entity.id
_entity.type
_entity.pdbx_description
1 polymer ?
#
loop_
_entity_poly.entity_id
_entity_poly.type
_entity_poly.pdbx_seq_one_letter_code
_entity_poly.pdbx_strand_id
1 'polypeptide(L)' 'MWLFGYGSLMWRPGFDYAERRRATLHGRQRALCVRTVHHRGTAARPGLV' A
#
# COMPACT_ATOMS: atom_id res chain seq x y z
N MET A 1 -17.78 -6.90 -3.34
CA MET A 1 -16.89 -5.81 -3.78
C MET A 1 -15.45 -6.28 -3.61
N TRP A 2 -14.51 -5.82 -4.45
CA TRP A 2 -13.09 -6.16 -4.37
C TRP A 2 -12.23 -4.92 -4.20
N LEU A 3 -11.16 -5.01 -3.41
CA LEU A 3 -10.10 -4.00 -3.32
C LEU A 3 -8.78 -4.60 -3.82
N PHE A 4 -8.02 -3.81 -4.59
CA PHE A 4 -6.69 -4.18 -5.03
C PHE A 4 -5.61 -3.59 -4.11
N GLY A 5 -4.96 -4.44 -3.31
CA GLY A 5 -3.86 -4.03 -2.44
C GLY A 5 -2.52 -4.03 -3.18
N TYR A 6 -1.83 -2.87 -3.22
CA TYR A 6 -0.50 -2.74 -3.84
C TYR A 6 0.59 -2.21 -2.88
N GLY A 7 0.22 -1.92 -1.63
CA GLY A 7 1.11 -1.45 -0.57
C GLY A 7 0.83 -2.15 0.77
N SER A 8 0.70 -1.38 1.86
CA SER A 8 0.48 -1.90 3.22
C SER A 8 -0.75 -2.82 3.33
N LEU A 9 -1.80 -2.56 2.55
CA LEU A 9 -3.02 -3.37 2.51
C LEU A 9 -2.78 -4.85 2.19
N MET A 10 -1.68 -5.20 1.50
CA MET A 10 -1.34 -6.60 1.21
C MET A 10 -1.03 -7.42 2.48
N TRP A 11 -0.62 -6.74 3.55
CA TRP A 11 -0.14 -7.34 4.81
C TRP A 11 -0.96 -6.92 6.03
N ARG A 12 -1.50 -5.69 6.04
CA ARG A 12 -2.28 -5.13 7.16
C ARG A 12 -3.46 -4.30 6.61
N PRO A 13 -4.58 -4.94 6.26
CA PRO A 13 -5.73 -4.25 5.67
C PRO A 13 -6.42 -3.29 6.63
N GLY A 14 -6.49 -3.61 7.93
CA GLY A 14 -7.14 -2.78 8.94
C GLY A 14 -8.68 -2.88 8.94
N PHE A 15 -9.23 -3.85 8.22
CA PHE A 15 -10.66 -4.19 8.17
C PHE A 15 -10.81 -5.69 7.88
N ASP A 16 -11.98 -6.24 8.22
CA ASP A 16 -12.31 -7.64 7.96
C ASP A 16 -12.61 -7.88 6.48
N TYR A 17 -12.16 -9.02 5.96
CA TYR A 17 -12.40 -9.43 4.58
C TYR A 17 -12.69 -10.93 4.52
N ALA A 18 -13.59 -11.32 3.60
CA ALA A 18 -14.00 -12.72 3.47
C ALA A 18 -12.94 -13.58 2.76
N GLU A 19 -12.25 -13.03 1.76
CA GLU A 19 -11.20 -13.76 1.02
C GLU A 19 -10.12 -12.84 0.45
N ARG A 20 -8.94 -13.42 0.16
CA ARG A 20 -7.81 -12.76 -0.51
C ARG A 20 -7.37 -13.60 -1.70
N ARG A 21 -7.20 -12.97 -2.87
CA ARG A 21 -6.66 -13.61 -4.08
C ARG A 21 -5.45 -12.87 -4.62
N ARG A 22 -4.48 -13.60 -5.18
CA ARG A 22 -3.37 -13.01 -5.94
C ARG A 22 -3.91 -12.43 -7.24
N ALA A 23 -3.48 -11.22 -7.58
CA ALA A 23 -3.91 -10.54 -8.80
C ALA A 23 -2.76 -9.70 -9.37
N THR A 24 -2.77 -9.52 -10.69
CA THR A 24 -1.84 -8.65 -11.42
C THR A 24 -2.63 -7.51 -12.03
N LEU A 25 -2.21 -6.27 -11.79
CA LEU A 25 -2.79 -5.10 -12.43
C LEU A 25 -1.91 -4.68 -13.61
N HIS A 26 -2.39 -4.93 -14.83
CA HIS A 26 -1.67 -4.61 -16.05
C HIS A 26 -1.68 -3.10 -16.36
N GLY A 27 -0.65 -2.63 -17.07
CA GLY A 27 -0.52 -1.23 -17.49
C GLY A 27 -0.19 -0.25 -16.36
N ARG A 28 0.15 -0.75 -15.16
CA ARG A 28 0.54 0.05 -14.00
C ARG A 28 1.84 -0.48 -13.40
N GLN A 29 2.64 0.41 -12.83
CA GLN A 29 3.89 0.09 -12.15
C GLN A 29 3.89 0.72 -10.77
N ARG A 30 4.36 -0.04 -9.77
CA ARG A 30 4.52 0.47 -8.41
C ARG A 30 5.85 1.18 -8.30
N ALA A 31 5.84 2.42 -7.80
CA ALA A 31 7.02 3.17 -7.43
C ALA A 31 6.86 3.70 -5.99
N LEU A 32 7.96 3.72 -5.23
CA LEU A 32 8.00 4.33 -3.89
C LEU A 32 8.25 5.83 -4.02
N CYS A 33 7.27 6.56 -4.53
CA CYS A 33 7.39 7.99 -4.84
C CYS A 33 6.46 8.87 -4.00
N VAL A 34 5.70 8.30 -3.07
CA VAL A 34 4.82 9.04 -2.17
C VAL A 34 5.59 9.40 -0.90
N ARG A 35 5.74 10.69 -0.64
CA ARG A 35 6.41 11.19 0.56
C ARG A 35 5.50 11.05 1.79
N THR A 36 6.03 10.48 2.88
CA THR A 36 5.29 10.31 4.13
C THR A 36 6.09 10.80 5.33
N VAL A 37 5.41 11.40 6.31
CA VAL A 37 6.03 11.92 7.54
C VAL A 37 5.41 11.35 8.82
N HIS A 38 4.35 10.56 8.70
CA HIS A 38 3.61 10.01 9.85
C HIS A 38 3.69 8.49 9.98
N HIS A 39 3.93 7.76 8.89
CA HIS A 39 3.91 6.29 8.90
C HIS A 39 5.29 5.66 8.73
N ARG A 40 6.00 6.02 7.66
CA ARG A 40 7.31 5.46 7.31
C ARG A 40 8.42 6.52 7.28
N GLY A 41 8.23 7.60 8.03
CA GLY A 41 9.19 8.69 8.15
C GLY A 41 8.78 9.65 9.27
N THR A 42 9.55 10.72 9.42
CA THR A 42 9.29 11.84 10.34
C THR A 42 9.36 13.16 9.58
N ALA A 43 8.96 14.26 10.20
CA ALA A 43 9.07 15.59 9.58
C ALA A 43 10.53 15.95 9.21
N ALA A 44 11.50 15.55 10.04
CA ALA A 44 12.92 15.82 9.80
C ALA A 44 13.55 14.85 8.78
N ARG A 45 13.02 13.61 8.68
CA ARG A 45 13.49 12.57 7.74
C ARG A 45 12.28 11.88 7.11
N PRO A 46 11.71 12.46 6.05
CA PRO A 46 10.53 11.91 5.41
C PRO A 46 10.86 10.56 4.76
N GLY A 47 9.91 9.63 4.86
CA GLY A 47 9.96 8.36 4.18
C GLY A 47 9.36 8.44 2.79
N LEU A 48 9.62 7.40 1.99
CA LEU A 48 8.98 7.19 0.70
C LEU A 48 8.23 5.87 0.72
N VAL A 49 7.00 5.87 0.20
CA VAL A 49 6.15 4.70 0.02
C VAL A 49 5.53 4.66 -1.37
#